data_AF-A0A822FGM0-F1
#
_entry.id   AF-A0A822FGM0-F1
#
_cell.length_a   1.000
_cell.length_b   1.000
_cell.length_c   1.000
_cell.angle_alpha   90.00
_cell.angle_beta   90.00
_cell.angle_gamma   90.00
#
_symmetry.space_group_name_H-M   'P 1'
#
loop_
_entity.id
_entity.type
_entity.pdbx_description
1 polymer ?
#
loop_
_entity_poly.entity_id
_entity_poly.type
_entity_poly.pdbx_seq_one_letter_code
_entity_poly.pdbx_strand_id
1 'polypeptide(L)'
;VYICGGKTNHDHQPNSDLIQTKRLRQDMKQRDLNELTPIGAIYEEETAKASVDRTILAAFPTNQEIHHALFATRRKLEPPFPSSYSFGIPDLYKLIINKERFLLFDESRAD
;
A
#
# COMPACT_ATOMS: atom_id res chain seq x y z
N VAL A 1 -14.67 45.38 19.49
CA VAL A 1 -13.86 44.88 18.35
C VAL A 1 -13.01 43.73 18.87
N TYR A 2 -13.31 42.49 18.50
CA TYR A 2 -12.50 41.34 18.86
C TYR A 2 -11.32 41.27 17.88
N ILE A 3 -10.09 41.41 18.39
CA ILE A 3 -8.87 41.21 17.62
C ILE A 3 -8.39 39.79 17.90
N CYS A 4 -8.84 38.84 17.08
CA CYS A 4 -8.31 37.48 17.04
C CYS A 4 -7.21 37.44 15.96
N GLY A 5 -5.98 37.81 16.34
CA GLY A 5 -4.85 37.93 15.41
C GLY A 5 -3.56 37.32 15.95
N GLY A 6 -3.66 36.25 16.75
CA GLY A 6 -2.49 35.50 17.18
C GLY A 6 -2.00 34.61 16.04
N LYS A 7 -1.06 35.11 15.23
CA LYS A 7 -0.19 34.22 14.45
C LYS A 7 0.70 33.50 15.46
N THR A 8 0.34 32.28 15.83
CA THR A 8 1.26 31.39 16.52
C THR A 8 2.36 31.04 15.54
N ASN A 9 3.47 31.81 15.59
CA ASN A 9 4.74 31.37 15.02
C ASN A 9 5.10 30.10 15.77
N HIS A 10 4.73 28.98 15.17
CA HIS A 10 5.07 27.65 15.60
C HIS A 10 6.53 27.38 15.23
N ASP A 11 7.46 28.17 15.78
CA ASP A 11 8.90 27.91 15.77
C ASP A 11 9.23 26.81 16.80
N HIS A 12 8.52 25.69 16.72
CA HIS A 12 8.99 24.47 17.34
C HIS A 12 9.95 23.81 16.36
N GLN A 13 11.13 23.49 16.86
CA GLN A 13 12.10 22.66 16.14
C GLN A 13 11.35 21.45 15.58
N PRO A 14 11.42 21.19 14.26
CA PRO A 14 10.61 20.15 13.67
C PRO A 14 10.98 18.83 14.33
N ASN A 15 9.97 18.09 14.79
CA ASN A 15 10.18 16.84 15.50
C ASN A 15 11.06 15.92 14.63
N SER A 16 12.32 15.75 15.04
CA SER A 16 13.35 15.03 14.28
C SER A 16 12.87 13.62 13.94
N ASP A 17 12.19 12.97 14.89
CA ASP A 17 11.66 11.62 14.77
C ASP A 17 10.58 11.56 13.68
N LEU A 18 9.75 12.60 13.58
CA LEU A 18 8.70 12.70 12.57
C LEU A 18 9.26 12.94 11.17
N ILE A 19 10.38 13.66 11.06
CA ILE A 19 11.10 13.84 9.79
C ILE A 19 11.73 12.51 9.35
N GLN A 20 12.40 11.82 10.26
CA GLN A 20 13.05 10.53 9.98
C GLN A 20 12.01 9.49 9.54
N THR A 21 10.87 9.42 10.24
CA THR A 21 9.76 8.51 9.89
C THR A 21 9.20 8.81 8.49
N LYS A 22 9.05 10.09 8.13
CA LYS A 22 8.58 10.48 6.78
C LYS A 22 9.58 10.11 5.69
N ARG A 23 10.87 10.34 5.92
CA ARG A 23 11.94 9.99 4.97
C ARG A 23 11.98 8.49 4.72
N LEU A 24 11.99 7.70 5.78
CA LEU A 24 11.95 6.24 5.70
C LEU A 24 10.76 5.74 4.88
N ARG A 25 9.54 6.25 5.13
CA ARG A 25 8.35 5.89 4.36
C ARG A 25 8.49 6.24 2.89
N GLN A 26 9.16 7.35 2.58
CA GLN A 26 9.41 7.78 1.21
C GLN A 26 10.46 6.89 0.52
N ASP A 27 11.52 6.51 1.23
CA ASP A 27 12.57 5.64 0.70
C ASP A 27 12.03 4.24 0.40
N MET A 28 11.23 3.67 1.32
CA MET A 28 10.53 2.41 1.08
C MET A 28 9.60 2.47 -0.13
N LYS A 29 8.86 3.59 -0.32
CA LYS A 29 8.02 3.80 -1.50
C LYS A 29 8.82 3.88 -2.78
N GLN A 30 9.96 4.56 -2.74
CA GLN A 30 10.82 4.68 -3.91
C GLN A 30 11.42 3.32 -4.28
N ARG A 31 11.83 2.51 -3.30
CA ARG A 31 12.35 1.16 -3.55
C ARG A 31 11.26 0.22 -4.10
N ASP A 32 10.06 0.21 -3.52
CA ASP A 32 8.94 -0.62 -4.02
C ASP A 32 8.57 -0.31 -5.48
N LEU A 33 8.73 0.95 -5.91
CA LEU A 33 8.42 1.36 -7.27
C LEU A 33 9.53 1.04 -8.28
N ASN A 34 10.79 0.97 -7.84
CA ASN A 34 11.94 0.80 -8.74
C ASN A 34 12.54 -0.61 -8.71
N GLU A 35 12.34 -1.35 -7.63
CA GLU A 35 12.86 -2.70 -7.44
C GLU A 35 11.77 -3.75 -7.72
N LEU A 36 12.18 -4.91 -8.23
CA LEU A 36 11.32 -6.10 -8.30
C LEU A 36 11.23 -6.83 -6.95
N THR A 37 11.94 -6.33 -5.93
CA THR A 37 11.96 -6.90 -4.60
C THR A 37 10.58 -6.80 -3.95
N PRO A 38 10.03 -7.91 -3.39
CA PRO A 38 8.76 -7.85 -2.67
C PRO A 38 8.82 -6.88 -1.49
N ILE A 39 7.73 -6.15 -1.27
CA ILE A 39 7.67 -5.14 -0.20
C ILE A 39 7.93 -5.71 1.20
N GLY A 40 7.55 -6.97 1.46
CA GLY A 40 7.86 -7.65 2.72
C GLY A 40 9.37 -7.73 2.96
N ALA A 41 10.14 -8.10 1.93
CA ALA A 41 11.59 -8.19 2.00
C ALA A 41 12.24 -6.80 2.16
N ILE A 42 11.72 -5.77 1.46
CA ILE A 42 12.17 -4.38 1.67
C ILE A 42 11.90 -3.94 3.10
N TYR A 43 10.72 -4.27 3.67
CA TYR A 43 10.38 -3.91 5.04
C TYR A 43 11.29 -4.57 6.07
N GLU A 44 11.54 -5.87 5.94
CA GLU A 44 12.46 -6.60 6.83
C GLU A 44 13.88 -6.03 6.78
N GLU A 45 14.37 -5.70 5.59
CA GLU A 45 15.69 -5.10 5.42
C GLU A 45 15.76 -3.71 6.08
N GLU A 46 14.77 -2.86 5.89
CA GLU A 46 14.73 -1.52 6.46
C GLU A 46 14.49 -1.53 7.98
N THR A 47 13.65 -2.43 8.49
CA THR A 47 13.48 -2.62 9.93
C THR A 47 14.74 -3.19 10.58
N ALA A 48 15.45 -4.11 9.92
CA ALA A 48 16.73 -4.61 10.40
C ALA A 48 17.78 -3.50 10.49
N LYS A 49 17.88 -2.62 9.48
CA LYS A 49 18.76 -1.45 9.50
C LYS A 49 18.40 -0.47 10.62
N ALA A 50 17.11 -0.25 10.85
CA ALA A 50 16.62 0.67 11.86
C ALA A 50 16.61 0.10 13.29
N SER A 51 16.72 -1.21 13.46
CA SER A 51 16.75 -1.89 14.77
C SER A 51 17.93 -1.44 15.65
N VAL A 52 18.94 -0.81 15.05
CA VAL A 52 20.10 -0.19 15.72
C VAL A 52 19.67 1.01 16.58
N ASP A 53 18.56 1.67 16.25
CA ASP A 53 17.99 2.77 17.02
C ASP A 53 16.55 2.44 17.46
N ARG A 54 16.40 2.13 18.75
CA ARG A 54 15.10 1.77 19.35
C ARG A 54 14.05 2.87 19.27
N THR A 55 14.47 4.13 19.19
CA THR A 55 13.53 5.27 19.07
C THR A 55 12.95 5.34 17.66
N ILE A 56 13.77 5.06 16.65
CA ILE A 56 13.35 4.98 15.24
C ILE A 56 12.49 3.74 15.02
N LEU A 57 12.85 2.59 15.61
CA LEU A 57 12.08 1.35 15.48
C LEU A 57 10.67 1.47 16.08
N ALA A 58 10.49 2.23 17.17
CA ALA A 58 9.17 2.50 17.74
C ALA A 58 8.29 3.39 16.84
N ALA A 59 8.92 4.21 15.99
CA ALA A 59 8.25 5.07 15.03
C ALA A 59 8.05 4.42 13.65
N PHE A 60 8.59 3.19 13.45
CA PHE A 60 8.43 2.47 12.20
C PHE A 60 6.95 2.12 11.98
N PRO A 61 6.39 2.42 10.80
CA PRO A 61 5.07 1.93 10.44
C PRO A 61 5.07 0.40 10.41
N THR A 62 3.91 -0.19 10.70
CA THR A 62 3.72 -1.63 10.62
C THR A 62 3.81 -2.11 9.18
N ASN A 63 4.16 -3.38 8.99
CA ASN A 63 4.17 -4.02 7.68
C ASN A 63 2.82 -3.84 6.94
N GLN A 64 1.70 -3.99 7.66
CA GLN A 64 0.35 -3.82 7.11
C GLN A 64 0.08 -2.39 6.62
N GLU A 65 0.47 -1.37 7.39
CA GLU A 65 0.33 0.03 6.98
C GLU A 65 1.11 0.35 5.71
N ILE A 66 2.32 -0.22 5.59
CA ILE A 66 3.16 -0.07 4.39
C ILE A 66 2.53 -0.77 3.20
N HIS A 67 2.06 -2.01 3.35
CA HIS A 67 1.35 -2.73 2.30
C HIS A 67 0.16 -1.91 1.79
N HIS A 68 -0.71 -1.42 2.68
CA HIS A 68 -1.86 -0.62 2.28
C HIS A 68 -1.46 0.66 1.55
N ALA A 69 -0.45 1.38 2.05
CA ALA A 69 0.03 2.63 1.44
C ALA A 69 0.60 2.40 0.03
N LEU A 70 1.27 1.27 -0.20
CA LEU A 70 1.89 0.94 -1.48
C LEU A 70 0.92 0.34 -2.47
N PHE A 71 0.01 -0.55 -2.05
CA PHE A 71 -1.10 -0.99 -2.89
C PHE A 71 -1.95 0.18 -3.37
N ALA A 72 -2.25 1.14 -2.49
CA ALA A 72 -2.94 2.37 -2.88
C ALA A 72 -2.15 3.23 -3.88
N THR A 73 -0.82 3.14 -3.87
CA THR A 73 0.05 3.84 -4.83
C THR A 73 0.08 3.11 -6.17
N ARG A 74 0.27 1.79 -6.18
CA ARG A 74 0.24 0.96 -7.39
C ARG A 74 -1.10 1.03 -8.12
N ARG A 75 -2.22 0.97 -7.39
CA ARG A 75 -3.57 1.13 -7.96
C ARG A 75 -3.78 2.47 -8.68
N LYS A 76 -3.03 3.52 -8.33
CA LYS A 76 -3.08 4.82 -9.03
C LYS A 76 -2.25 4.83 -10.32
N LEU A 77 -1.25 3.96 -10.42
CA LEU A 77 -0.40 3.80 -11.60
C LEU A 77 -1.02 2.85 -12.62
N GLU A 78 -1.80 1.88 -12.15
CA GLU A 78 -2.56 1.00 -13.02
C GLU A 78 -3.74 1.74 -13.66
N PRO A 79 -3.95 1.59 -14.98
CA PRO A 79 -5.13 2.15 -15.61
C PRO A 79 -6.39 1.53 -14.98
N PRO A 80 -7.46 2.33 -14.78
CA PRO A 80 -8.71 1.79 -14.27
C PRO A 80 -9.21 0.68 -15.21
N PHE A 81 -9.82 -0.35 -14.62
CA PHE A 81 -10.39 -1.44 -15.40
C PHE A 81 -11.35 -0.86 -16.45
N PRO A 82 -11.22 -1.24 -17.74
CA PRO A 82 -12.02 -0.65 -18.80
C PRO A 82 -13.51 -0.90 -18.55
N SER A 83 -14.31 0.17 -18.54
CA SER A 83 -15.76 0.10 -18.31
C SER A 83 -16.51 -0.65 -19.42
N SER A 84 -15.89 -0.78 -20.59
CA SER A 84 -16.41 -1.51 -21.75
C SER A 84 -15.96 -2.97 -21.81
N TYR A 85 -15.17 -3.45 -20.85
CA TYR A 85 -14.66 -4.81 -20.86
C TYR A 85 -15.75 -5.76 -20.37
N SER A 86 -16.56 -6.28 -21.30
CA SER A 86 -17.36 -7.47 -21.02
C SER A 86 -16.42 -8.66 -20.96
N PHE A 87 -16.03 -9.05 -19.74
CA PHE A 87 -15.40 -10.34 -19.52
C PHE A 87 -16.48 -11.40 -19.80
N GLY A 88 -16.64 -11.74 -21.07
CA GLY A 88 -17.53 -12.81 -21.50
C GLY A 88 -16.94 -14.11 -20.99
N ILE A 89 -17.41 -14.57 -19.83
CA ILE A 89 -17.05 -15.90 -19.33
C ILE A 89 -17.44 -16.89 -20.43
N PRO A 90 -16.52 -17.70 -20.98
CA PRO A 90 -16.85 -18.67 -22.01
C PRO A 90 -17.93 -19.64 -21.48
N ASP A 91 -18.82 -20.09 -22.36
CA ASP A 91 -19.93 -20.97 -21.94
C ASP A 91 -19.45 -22.29 -21.34
N LEU A 92 -18.22 -22.72 -21.67
CA LEU A 92 -17.55 -23.87 -21.04
C LEU A 92 -17.46 -23.75 -19.50
N TYR A 93 -17.34 -22.53 -18.98
CA TYR A 93 -17.24 -22.29 -17.52
C TYR A 93 -18.60 -21.96 -16.89
N LYS A 94 -19.71 -22.06 -17.65
CA LYS A 94 -21.06 -21.79 -17.16
C LYS A 94 -21.82 -23.10 -17.03
N LEU A 95 -22.26 -23.41 -15.82
CA LEU A 95 -23.15 -24.54 -15.55
C LEU A 95 -24.55 -24.01 -15.22
N ILE A 96 -25.59 -24.57 -15.82
CA ILE A 96 -26.98 -24.21 -15.49
C ILE A 96 -27.63 -25.39 -14.76
N ILE A 97 -28.01 -25.19 -13.49
CA ILE A 97 -28.73 -26.17 -12.67
C ILE A 97 -30.00 -25.47 -12.17
N ASN A 98 -31.18 -26.09 -12.30
CA ASN A 98 -32.45 -25.53 -11.80
C ASN A 98 -32.74 -24.08 -12.24
N LYS A 99 -32.32 -23.70 -13.46
CA LYS A 99 -32.40 -22.31 -14.01
C LYS A 99 -31.49 -21.29 -13.32
N GLU A 100 -30.64 -21.72 -12.40
CA GLU A 100 -29.58 -20.90 -11.80
C GLU A 100 -28.25 -21.12 -12.54
N ARG A 101 -27.46 -20.05 -12.69
CA ARG A 101 -26.19 -20.06 -13.41
C ARG A 101 -25.03 -20.09 -12.40
N PHE A 102 -24.19 -21.10 -12.52
CA PHE A 102 -23.00 -21.32 -11.69
C PHE A 102 -21.74 -21.19 -12.54
N LEU A 103 -20.65 -20.79 -11.89
CA LEU A 103 -19.31 -20.78 -12.49
C LEU A 103 -18.58 -22.05 -12.11
N LEU A 104 -18.07 -22.78 -13.11
CA LEU A 104 -17.23 -23.94 -12.90
C LEU A 104 -15.82 -23.47 -12.50
N PHE A 105 -15.40 -23.82 -11.29
CA PHE A 105 -14.02 -23.68 -10.84
C PHE A 105 -13.24 -24.93 -11.28
N ASP A 106 -12.16 -24.73 -12.03
CA ASP A 106 -11.29 -25.83 -12.47
C ASP A 106 -10.12 -25.97 -11.49
N GLU A 107 -10.22 -26.94 -10.59
CA GLU A 107 -9.18 -27.25 -9.60
C GLU A 107 -7.88 -27.78 -10.24
N SER A 108 -7.92 -28.25 -11.49
CA SER A 108 -6.72 -28.76 -12.17
C SER A 108 -5.73 -27.67 -12.61
N ARG A 109 -6.12 -26.40 -12.46
CA ARG A 109 -5.34 -25.21 -12.86
C ARG A 109 -5.06 -24.25 -11.70
N ALA A 110 -5.35 -24.67 -10.47
CA ALA A 110 -5.02 -23.92 -9.27
C ALA A 110 -3.59 -24.29 -8.83
N ASP A 111 -2.60 -23.57 -9.39
CA ASP A 111 -1.21 -23.58 -8.90
C ASP A 111 -1.07 -22.81 -7.58
#